data_AF-A0A327JKV8-F1
#
_entry.id   AF-A0A327JKV8-F1
#
_cell.length_a   1.000
_cell.length_b   1.000
_cell.length_c   1.000
_cell.angle_alpha   90.00
_cell.angle_beta   90.00
_cell.angle_gamma   90.00
#
_symmetry.space_group_name_H-M   'P 1'
#
loop_
_entity.id
_entity.type
_entity.pdbx_description
1 polymer ?
#
loop_
_entity_poly.entity_id
_entity_poly.type
_entity_poly.pdbx_seq_one_letter_code
_entity_poly.pdbx_strand_id
1 'polypeptide(L)'
;MVLSEADLSRISDLKVLAAFIKRPDRTDDFTFYRNEVDVETPHCDELLDEVDERLVRRLVELVYAGIYNAGQIERFDNLEHAMLALWSQQWPALRRRFSFRTAPLSPAKQSRRSGYEVELADTIPSLDLNRKEWWNNIAYLVSRDIVNGGTTPFRRFLWRYGADTSGEKEDLLFLARIYQMLSVAWDGSTNAAALITEIGKTFPEYQSAQLLKSDLTQLTDADYSLLPKFDQLDVALGIQSSRHASSFPSLGRVRQDTITQWLTNRRTELAKLLTTLRNDQSDFAASVFEHVATAKDQAFMWQLLEVSEKAFIRCVSSSPTFLDDDRIGNISDEGLVQIFETAQPKNAKPLKTLVPRLLSRSNTELISAVYSAAPKLVTAAVVDKLADELVKNWSHSSVQMNWIECVKGNSKEIVYFVAKSVETRAQLLVCRQLLSTDARKVPLHVWSSRLDHIKGDLPLSHHLDFQVFLLIQALITPDETAPVIVQDTFDDVYKALSGNRLRYRTESQLAEHLPSIGWLQNWDKCLRLQIAIVRIYKSLGLSKKKLRKITSDDDVRSQLEEIWSRA
;
A
#
# COMPACT_ATOMS: atom_id res chain seq x y z
N MET A 1 26.44 9.56 56.64
CA MET A 1 25.07 9.55 56.10
C MET A 1 25.05 8.57 54.94
N VAL A 2 24.11 7.64 54.94
CA VAL A 2 23.91 6.68 53.83
C VAL A 2 22.55 7.01 53.23
N LEU A 3 22.51 7.28 51.93
CA LEU A 3 21.27 7.54 51.21
C LEU A 3 20.87 6.29 50.44
N SER A 4 19.62 5.84 50.58
CA SER A 4 19.12 4.76 49.75
C SER A 4 18.87 5.25 48.32
N GLU A 5 18.80 4.32 47.36
CA GLU A 5 18.48 4.68 45.97
C GLU A 5 17.10 5.34 45.84
N ALA A 6 16.13 4.91 46.67
CA ALA A 6 14.80 5.49 46.67
C ALA A 6 14.83 6.95 47.12
N ASP A 7 15.67 7.29 48.11
CA ASP A 7 15.77 8.65 48.64
C ASP A 7 16.44 9.60 47.65
N LEU A 8 17.49 9.12 46.96
CA LEU A 8 18.14 9.88 45.88
C LEU A 8 17.20 10.25 44.73
N SER A 9 16.11 9.51 44.54
CA SER A 9 15.09 9.83 43.52
C SER A 9 14.03 10.83 44.00
N ARG A 10 13.80 10.92 45.32
CA ARG A 10 12.74 11.74 45.93
C ARG A 10 13.21 13.15 46.25
N ILE A 11 14.49 13.32 46.59
CA ILE A 11 15.06 14.61 46.96
C ILE A 11 15.33 15.42 45.69
N SER A 12 14.53 16.45 45.43
CA SER A 12 14.67 17.32 44.26
C SER A 12 15.91 18.22 44.35
N ASP A 13 16.17 18.78 45.53
CA ASP A 13 17.31 19.64 45.84
C ASP A 13 18.18 19.01 46.95
N LEU A 14 19.37 18.55 46.59
CA LEU A 14 20.34 17.90 47.47
C LEU A 14 21.11 18.91 48.33
N LYS A 15 20.94 20.24 48.14
CA LYS A 15 21.53 21.23 49.05
C LYS A 15 21.05 21.07 50.49
N VAL A 16 19.83 20.56 50.69
CA VAL A 16 19.27 20.22 52.02
C VAL A 16 20.20 19.31 52.83
N LEU A 17 21.02 18.50 52.16
CA LEU A 17 21.93 17.56 52.79
C LEU A 17 23.12 18.24 53.47
N ALA A 18 23.47 19.46 53.07
CA ALA A 18 24.58 20.20 53.67
C ALA A 18 24.40 20.37 55.19
N ALA A 19 23.17 20.60 55.65
CA ALA A 19 22.85 20.73 57.07
C ALA A 19 23.12 19.46 57.89
N PHE A 20 23.19 18.29 57.25
CA PHE A 20 23.41 17.00 57.90
C PHE A 20 24.87 16.51 57.78
N ILE A 21 25.68 17.14 56.92
CA ILE A 21 27.11 16.86 56.76
C ILE A 21 27.90 17.72 57.73
N LYS A 22 27.84 17.37 59.02
CA LYS A 22 28.62 18.03 60.09
C LYS A 22 29.92 17.27 60.37
N ARG A 23 30.90 17.96 60.94
CA ARG A 23 32.05 17.30 61.56
C ARG A 23 31.66 16.91 63.00
N PRO A 24 31.97 15.70 63.48
CA PRO A 24 31.76 15.36 64.89
C PRO A 24 32.54 16.33 65.79
N ASP A 25 31.88 16.88 66.81
CA ASP A 25 32.50 17.82 67.75
C ASP A 25 33.57 17.15 68.63
N ARG A 26 33.48 15.83 68.80
CA ARG A 26 34.42 14.99 69.55
C ARG A 26 34.74 13.71 68.78
N THR A 27 35.93 13.18 68.99
CA THR A 27 36.51 12.05 68.24
C THR A 27 35.68 10.76 68.27
N ASP A 28 34.75 10.61 69.23
CA ASP A 28 33.93 9.41 69.43
C ASP A 28 32.40 9.68 69.44
N ASP A 29 31.97 10.92 69.17
CA ASP A 29 30.54 11.25 69.16
C ASP A 29 29.92 11.03 67.77
N PHE A 30 29.57 9.78 67.51
CA PHE A 30 28.89 9.35 66.28
C PHE A 30 27.40 9.07 66.49
N THR A 31 26.86 9.40 67.66
CA THR A 31 25.48 9.06 68.05
C THR A 31 24.45 9.66 67.09
N PHE A 32 24.68 10.90 66.65
CA PHE A 32 23.88 11.60 65.64
C PHE A 32 23.74 10.80 64.33
N TYR A 33 24.83 10.21 63.83
CA TYR A 33 24.83 9.50 62.54
C TYR A 33 24.27 8.07 62.60
N ARG A 34 23.89 7.59 63.80
CA ARG A 34 23.32 6.25 63.98
C ARG A 34 21.79 6.23 63.85
N ASN A 35 21.14 7.39 63.89
CA ASN A 35 19.69 7.51 63.82
C ASN A 35 19.24 7.84 62.39
N GLU A 36 18.02 7.44 62.05
CA GLU A 36 17.34 7.90 60.84
C GLU A 36 17.10 9.41 60.92
N VAL A 37 17.21 10.08 59.78
CA VAL A 37 17.08 11.53 59.66
C VAL A 37 15.92 11.81 58.73
N ASP A 38 14.90 12.49 59.24
CA ASP A 38 13.82 13.01 58.42
C ASP A 38 14.31 14.27 57.69
N VAL A 39 14.37 14.20 56.36
CA VAL A 39 14.71 15.33 55.51
C VAL A 39 13.41 15.97 55.05
N GLU A 40 13.02 17.06 55.70
CA GLU A 40 11.96 17.92 55.17
C GLU A 40 12.50 18.58 53.90
N THR A 41 11.79 18.43 52.77
CA THR A 41 12.08 19.18 51.55
C THR A 41 11.51 20.59 51.71
N PRO A 42 12.34 21.62 51.95
CA PRO A 42 11.84 22.99 52.14
C PRO A 42 11.20 23.50 50.85
N HIS A 43 10.26 24.44 50.98
CA HIS A 43 9.75 25.18 49.83
C HIS A 43 10.92 25.94 49.17
N CYS A 44 10.94 25.97 47.83
CA CYS A 44 12.04 26.51 47.00
C CYS A 44 12.62 27.88 47.44
N ASP A 45 11.85 28.68 48.18
CA ASP A 45 12.21 30.05 48.54
C ASP A 45 13.12 30.17 49.77
N GLU A 46 13.30 29.11 50.58
CA GLU A 46 14.02 29.18 51.86
C GLU A 46 15.53 28.84 51.79
N LEU A 47 16.03 28.36 50.65
CA LEU A 47 17.44 27.90 50.46
C LEU A 47 18.24 28.72 49.42
N LEU A 48 17.89 30.00 49.23
CA LEU A 48 18.57 30.90 48.30
C LEU A 48 19.90 31.43 48.86
N ASP A 49 20.88 30.55 49.06
CA ASP A 49 22.26 30.97 48.90
C ASP A 49 22.52 31.12 47.39
N GLU A 50 22.82 32.34 46.93
CA GLU A 50 23.20 32.59 45.54
C GLU A 50 24.44 31.77 45.20
N VAL A 51 24.26 30.75 44.35
CA VAL A 51 25.38 29.96 43.84
C VAL A 51 26.06 30.77 42.73
N ASP A 52 27.36 31.02 42.87
CA ASP A 52 28.15 31.76 41.86
C ASP A 52 28.11 31.04 40.51
N GLU A 53 27.52 31.69 39.50
CA GLU A 53 27.41 31.19 38.13
C GLU A 53 28.78 30.86 37.51
N ARG A 54 29.83 31.63 37.83
CA ARG A 54 31.18 31.39 37.32
C ARG A 54 31.76 30.10 37.89
N LEU A 55 31.49 29.83 39.16
CA LEU A 55 31.90 28.59 39.82
C LEU A 55 31.14 27.39 39.22
N VAL A 56 29.82 27.50 39.10
CA VAL A 56 28.98 26.46 38.47
C VAL A 56 29.48 26.13 37.08
N ARG A 57 29.75 27.15 36.25
CA ARG A 57 30.25 26.95 34.89
C ARG A 57 31.57 26.17 34.85
N ARG A 58 32.49 26.48 35.75
CA ARG A 58 33.76 25.75 35.87
C ARG A 58 33.57 24.31 36.32
N LEU A 59 32.62 24.05 37.23
CA LEU A 59 32.28 22.69 37.65
C LEU A 59 31.63 21.89 36.52
N VAL A 60 30.77 22.51 35.72
CA VAL A 60 30.19 21.90 34.52
C VAL A 60 31.27 21.55 33.50
N GLU A 61 32.22 22.45 33.27
CA GLU A 61 33.39 22.21 32.40
C GLU A 61 34.28 21.07 32.92
N LEU A 62 34.48 21.00 34.24
CA LEU A 62 35.22 19.90 34.87
C LEU A 62 34.51 18.55 34.71
N VAL A 63 33.25 18.48 35.13
CA VAL A 63 32.49 17.23 35.22
C VAL A 63 32.24 16.64 33.84
N TYR A 64 31.76 17.46 32.91
CA TYR A 64 31.23 16.97 31.65
C TYR A 64 32.20 17.11 30.47
N ALA A 65 33.14 18.08 30.51
CA ALA A 65 34.18 18.21 29.48
C ALA A 65 35.57 17.74 29.94
N GLY A 66 35.76 17.41 31.23
CA GLY A 66 37.07 17.04 31.76
C GLY A 66 38.05 18.21 31.77
N ILE A 67 37.57 19.45 31.72
CA ILE A 67 38.41 20.66 31.65
C ILE A 67 38.57 21.21 33.07
N TYR A 68 39.82 21.29 33.54
CA TYR A 68 40.12 21.75 34.89
C TYR A 68 41.15 22.88 34.89
N ASN A 69 40.93 23.87 35.77
CA ASN A 69 41.93 24.87 36.11
C ASN A 69 42.04 24.97 37.65
N ALA A 70 43.09 24.34 38.20
CA ALA A 70 43.30 24.14 39.64
C ALA A 70 43.27 25.46 40.45
N GLY A 71 44.00 26.48 39.99
CA GLY A 71 44.10 27.76 40.71
C GLY A 71 42.81 28.59 40.74
N GLN A 72 41.76 28.14 40.05
CA GLN A 72 40.53 28.87 39.84
C GLN A 72 39.34 28.33 40.63
N ILE A 73 39.33 27.07 41.08
CA ILE A 73 38.21 26.49 41.85
C ILE A 73 38.49 26.50 43.37
N GLU A 74 39.76 26.41 43.78
CA GLU A 74 40.20 26.36 45.19
C GLU A 74 39.87 27.60 46.04
N ARG A 75 39.39 28.70 45.45
CA ARG A 75 39.18 30.00 46.12
C ARG A 75 37.72 30.36 46.41
N PHE A 76 36.78 29.44 46.24
CA PHE A 76 35.36 29.73 46.41
C PHE A 76 34.78 29.13 47.68
N ASP A 77 34.24 29.99 48.56
CA ASP A 77 33.64 29.60 49.83
C ASP A 77 32.34 28.77 49.68
N ASN A 78 31.71 28.78 48.49
CA ASN A 78 30.44 28.11 48.20
C ASN A 78 30.56 26.84 47.34
N LEU A 79 31.74 26.23 47.29
CA LEU A 79 32.02 25.08 46.43
C LEU A 79 31.16 23.85 46.72
N GLU A 80 30.93 23.53 47.99
CA GLU A 80 30.11 22.38 48.38
C GLU A 80 28.65 22.58 47.97
N HIS A 81 28.12 23.79 48.15
CA HIS A 81 26.78 24.17 47.69
C HIS A 81 26.66 24.08 46.16
N ALA A 82 27.66 24.54 45.41
CA ALA A 82 27.67 24.45 43.96
C ALA A 82 27.74 22.99 43.46
N MET A 83 28.51 22.13 44.14
CA MET A 83 28.56 20.69 43.83
C MET A 83 27.23 19.99 44.14
N LEU A 84 26.60 20.29 45.27
CA LEU A 84 25.28 19.78 45.61
C LEU A 84 24.21 20.27 44.62
N ALA A 85 24.29 21.52 44.16
CA ALA A 85 23.40 22.06 43.13
C ALA A 85 23.59 21.35 41.78
N LEU A 86 24.84 21.08 41.37
CA LEU A 86 25.14 20.27 40.18
C LEU A 86 24.60 18.85 40.31
N TRP A 87 24.78 18.20 41.46
CA TRP A 87 24.25 16.86 41.72
C TRP A 87 22.72 16.84 41.73
N SER A 88 22.09 17.92 42.20
CA SER A 88 20.63 18.09 42.20
C SER A 88 20.05 18.19 40.79
N GLN A 89 20.80 18.71 39.84
CA GLN A 89 20.36 18.82 38.45
C GLN A 89 20.31 17.46 37.73
N GLN A 90 21.21 16.54 38.09
CA GLN A 90 21.28 15.19 37.53
C GLN A 90 20.03 14.38 37.87
N TRP A 91 19.59 13.50 36.96
CA TRP A 91 18.49 12.57 37.22
C TRP A 91 18.99 11.34 38.02
N PRO A 92 18.10 10.54 38.62
CA PRO A 92 18.50 9.51 39.60
C PRO A 92 19.56 8.51 39.11
N ALA A 93 19.49 8.06 37.84
CA ALA A 93 20.49 7.13 37.30
C ALA A 93 21.89 7.75 37.21
N LEU A 94 21.99 9.00 36.74
CA LEU A 94 23.26 9.74 36.68
C LEU A 94 23.79 10.05 38.09
N ARG A 95 22.92 10.44 39.03
CA ARG A 95 23.29 10.69 40.44
C ARG A 95 23.97 9.50 41.11
N ARG A 96 23.54 8.27 40.78
CA ARG A 96 24.09 7.03 41.35
C ARG A 96 25.53 6.75 40.89
N ARG A 97 25.89 7.19 39.69
CA ARG A 97 27.23 6.99 39.11
C ARG A 97 28.15 8.16 39.44
N PHE A 98 27.58 9.34 39.63
CA PHE A 98 28.32 10.53 40.00
C PHE A 98 28.88 10.45 41.42
N SER A 99 30.19 10.65 41.54
CA SER A 99 30.87 10.63 42.83
C SER A 99 31.89 11.76 42.90
N PHE A 100 31.88 12.51 43.99
CA PHE A 100 32.79 13.65 44.16
C PHE A 100 33.33 13.76 45.58
N ARG A 101 34.49 14.41 45.70
CA ARG A 101 35.11 14.76 46.98
C ARG A 101 35.58 16.21 46.98
N THR A 102 35.03 17.00 47.90
CA THR A 102 35.39 18.42 48.08
C THR A 102 36.60 18.60 49.02
N ALA A 103 36.86 17.66 49.92
CA ALA A 103 38.01 17.74 50.82
C ALA A 103 39.32 17.27 50.15
N PRO A 104 40.43 18.04 50.25
CA PRO A 104 41.72 17.62 49.73
C PRO A 104 42.32 16.47 50.56
N LEU A 105 42.99 15.52 49.90
CA LEU A 105 43.72 14.45 50.60
C LEU A 105 45.03 14.99 51.20
N SER A 106 45.38 14.48 52.38
CA SER A 106 46.74 14.62 52.91
C SER A 106 47.75 14.07 51.89
N PRO A 107 48.94 14.69 51.70
CA PRO A 107 49.94 14.27 50.71
C PRO A 107 50.30 12.77 50.77
N ALA A 108 50.28 12.18 51.97
CA ALA A 108 50.55 10.75 52.19
C ALA A 108 49.49 9.78 51.63
N LYS A 109 48.28 10.26 51.29
CA LYS A 109 47.16 9.46 50.76
C LYS A 109 46.90 9.66 49.27
N GLN A 110 47.63 10.57 48.61
CA GLN A 110 47.50 10.89 47.18
C GLN A 110 48.01 9.77 46.25
N SER A 111 48.72 8.75 46.76
CA SER A 111 49.31 7.68 45.95
C SER A 111 48.33 6.57 45.52
N ARG A 112 47.08 6.60 45.97
CA ARG A 112 46.04 5.64 45.57
C ARG A 112 45.11 6.29 44.55
N ARG A 113 44.94 5.67 43.38
CA ARG A 113 43.85 6.03 42.45
C ARG A 113 42.54 5.96 43.21
N SER A 114 41.92 7.10 43.40
CA SER A 114 40.61 7.24 43.99
C SER A 114 39.54 6.77 43.02
N GLY A 115 38.45 6.22 43.56
CA GLY A 115 37.28 5.81 42.78
C GLY A 115 36.26 6.93 42.56
N TYR A 116 36.60 8.19 42.88
CA TYR A 116 35.72 9.35 42.72
C TYR A 116 35.91 9.98 41.34
N GLU A 117 34.82 10.42 40.71
CA GLU A 117 34.87 11.08 39.40
C GLU A 117 35.42 12.51 39.47
N VAL A 118 35.15 13.22 40.57
CA VAL A 118 35.65 14.58 40.80
C VAL A 118 36.39 14.65 42.14
N GLU A 119 37.67 15.00 42.11
CA GLU A 119 38.47 15.22 43.31
C GLU A 119 39.26 16.53 43.24
N LEU A 120 39.10 17.38 44.26
CA LEU A 120 39.79 18.67 44.34
C LEU A 120 41.25 18.58 44.82
N ALA A 121 41.95 17.51 44.48
CA ALA A 121 43.34 17.29 44.88
C ALA A 121 44.32 17.16 43.70
N ASP A 122 43.82 17.10 42.46
CA ASP A 122 44.63 16.81 41.28
C ASP A 122 44.87 18.05 40.42
N THR A 123 46.13 18.38 40.20
CA THR A 123 46.57 19.19 39.06
C THR A 123 46.33 18.40 37.77
N ILE A 124 45.10 18.40 37.28
CA ILE A 124 44.81 17.89 35.93
C ILE A 124 45.39 18.91 34.93
N PRO A 125 46.27 18.50 34.00
CA PRO A 125 46.75 19.40 32.95
C PRO A 125 45.55 19.90 32.16
N SER A 126 45.51 21.21 31.88
CA SER A 126 44.52 21.78 30.97
C SER A 126 44.68 21.12 29.60
N LEU A 127 43.84 20.14 29.29
CA LEU A 127 43.72 19.61 27.94
C LEU A 127 42.94 20.66 27.14
N ASP A 128 43.63 21.29 26.18
CA ASP A 128 43.00 22.17 25.20
C ASP A 128 42.22 21.29 24.21
N LEU A 129 41.08 20.77 24.68
CA LEU A 129 40.16 20.04 23.83
C LEU A 129 39.46 21.06 22.94
N ASN A 130 39.76 20.94 21.65
CA ASN A 130 39.21 21.71 20.54
C ASN A 130 37.74 22.07 20.81
N ARG A 131 37.49 23.31 21.25
CA ARG A 131 36.17 23.81 21.66
C ARG A 131 35.26 23.73 20.45
N LYS A 132 34.42 22.70 20.38
CA LYS A 132 33.33 22.71 19.41
C LYS A 132 32.37 23.81 19.84
N GLU A 133 32.02 24.71 18.93
CA GLU A 133 31.19 25.90 19.18
C GLU A 133 29.87 25.59 19.93
N TRP A 134 29.31 24.40 19.74
CA TRP A 134 28.11 23.92 20.44
C TRP A 134 28.30 23.71 21.94
N TRP A 135 29.51 23.43 22.42
CA TRP A 135 29.81 23.20 23.83
C TRP A 135 29.47 24.42 24.68
N ASN A 136 29.84 25.62 24.24
CA ASN A 136 29.62 26.85 25.00
C ASN A 136 28.13 27.07 25.30
N ASN A 137 27.27 26.75 24.33
CA ASN A 137 25.82 26.87 24.50
C ASN A 137 25.27 25.83 25.48
N ILE A 138 25.74 24.59 25.42
CA ILE A 138 25.34 23.54 26.35
C ILE A 138 25.84 23.84 27.77
N ALA A 139 27.10 24.23 27.93
CA ALA A 139 27.67 24.61 29.21
C ALA A 139 26.89 25.78 29.83
N TYR A 140 26.52 26.79 29.03
CA TYR A 140 25.67 27.89 29.48
C TYR A 140 24.28 27.41 29.92
N LEU A 141 23.62 26.57 29.11
CA LEU A 141 22.29 26.00 29.42
C LEU A 141 22.30 25.23 30.74
N VAL A 142 23.27 24.34 30.92
CA VAL A 142 23.44 23.52 32.13
C VAL A 142 23.75 24.41 33.34
N SER A 143 24.65 25.38 33.20
CA SER A 143 25.03 26.27 34.29
C SER A 143 23.85 27.12 34.75
N ARG A 144 23.09 27.68 33.81
CA ARG A 144 21.89 28.48 34.11
C ARG A 144 20.82 27.65 34.83
N ASP A 145 20.62 26.39 34.45
CA ASP A 145 19.70 25.50 35.15
C ASP A 145 20.10 25.27 36.60
N ILE A 146 21.39 25.02 36.85
CA ILE A 146 21.92 24.79 38.20
C ILE A 146 21.76 26.05 39.06
N VAL A 147 22.12 27.22 38.54
CA VAL A 147 22.03 28.51 39.25
C VAL A 147 20.59 28.87 39.60
N ASN A 148 19.62 28.58 38.74
CA ASN A 148 18.21 28.86 39.02
C ASN A 148 17.67 28.08 40.24
N GLY A 149 18.33 26.99 40.66
CA GLY A 149 17.98 26.20 41.85
C GLY A 149 16.71 25.34 41.72
N GLY A 150 15.65 25.87 41.11
CA GLY A 150 14.35 25.23 40.95
C GLY A 150 14.21 24.28 39.75
N THR A 151 13.01 23.70 39.62
CA THR A 151 12.68 22.76 38.53
C THR A 151 12.41 23.52 37.22
N THR A 152 13.45 23.73 36.41
CA THR A 152 13.30 24.39 35.10
C THR A 152 12.73 23.44 34.03
N PRO A 153 12.23 23.97 32.88
CA PRO A 153 11.86 23.13 31.74
C PRO A 153 12.99 22.21 31.25
N PHE A 154 14.24 22.67 31.30
CA PHE A 154 15.40 21.88 30.92
C PHE A 154 15.63 20.73 31.92
N ARG A 155 15.54 21.00 33.24
CA ARG A 155 15.63 19.96 34.26
C ARG A 155 14.53 18.90 34.11
N ARG A 156 13.28 19.32 33.85
CA ARG A 156 12.16 18.39 33.58
C ARG A 156 12.44 17.52 32.36
N PHE A 157 13.00 18.09 31.30
CA PHE A 157 13.38 17.36 30.10
C PHE A 157 14.45 16.30 30.40
N LEU A 158 15.54 16.69 31.07
CA LEU A 158 16.61 15.76 31.46
C LEU A 158 16.09 14.61 32.33
N TRP A 159 15.24 14.92 33.30
CA TRP A 159 14.72 13.92 34.22
C TRP A 159 13.74 12.94 33.56
N ARG A 160 12.88 13.43 32.67
CA ARG A 160 11.94 12.57 31.93
C ARG A 160 12.69 11.63 30.99
N TYR A 161 13.59 12.17 30.17
CA TYR A 161 14.21 11.41 29.08
C TYR A 161 15.57 10.79 29.42
N GLY A 162 16.14 11.13 30.57
CA GLY A 162 17.32 10.46 31.13
C GLY A 162 16.97 9.20 31.93
N ALA A 163 15.70 9.04 32.35
CA ALA A 163 15.27 7.95 33.22
C ALA A 163 15.59 6.54 32.67
N ASP A 164 15.61 6.41 31.35
CA ASP A 164 15.85 5.18 30.60
C ASP A 164 17.09 5.25 29.69
N THR A 165 18.08 6.06 30.07
CA THR A 165 19.42 6.04 29.49
C THR A 165 20.39 5.25 30.38
N SER A 166 21.65 5.12 29.96
CA SER A 166 22.70 4.41 30.70
C SER A 166 23.09 5.09 32.03
N GLY A 167 22.71 6.36 32.21
CA GLY A 167 23.08 7.20 33.34
C GLY A 167 24.53 7.69 33.25
N GLU A 168 25.12 7.73 32.06
CA GLU A 168 26.48 8.23 31.84
C GLU A 168 26.48 9.74 31.63
N LYS A 169 27.61 10.40 31.90
CA LYS A 169 27.73 11.86 31.77
C LYS A 169 27.54 12.31 30.32
N GLU A 170 27.86 11.45 29.35
CA GLU A 170 27.65 11.64 27.93
C GLU A 170 26.15 11.77 27.60
N ASP A 171 25.27 11.02 28.29
CA ASP A 171 23.82 11.09 28.10
C ASP A 171 23.30 12.50 28.39
N LEU A 172 23.87 13.20 29.38
CA LEU A 172 23.48 14.58 29.68
C LEU A 172 23.84 15.52 28.54
N LEU A 173 25.02 15.36 27.94
CA LEU A 173 25.45 16.18 26.80
C LEU A 173 24.57 15.95 25.58
N PHE A 174 24.21 14.70 25.36
CA PHE A 174 23.32 14.27 24.31
C PHE A 174 21.90 14.83 24.48
N LEU A 175 21.31 14.67 25.66
CA LEU A 175 19.99 15.23 25.97
C LEU A 175 20.00 16.76 25.95
N ALA A 176 21.06 17.42 26.42
CA ALA A 176 21.21 18.87 26.34
C ALA A 176 21.26 19.37 24.89
N ARG A 177 21.95 18.63 24.01
CA ARG A 177 22.00 18.96 22.58
C ARG A 177 20.64 18.77 21.92
N ILE A 178 19.93 17.70 22.24
CA ILE A 178 18.57 17.46 21.74
C ILE A 178 17.63 18.58 22.23
N TYR A 179 17.69 18.94 23.51
CA TYR A 179 16.90 20.04 24.06
C TYR A 179 17.20 21.36 23.35
N GLN A 180 18.47 21.65 23.07
CA GLN A 180 18.84 22.85 22.33
C GLN A 180 18.27 22.86 20.90
N MET A 181 18.30 21.72 20.20
CA MET A 181 17.69 21.60 18.88
C MET A 181 16.18 21.85 18.92
N LEU A 182 15.51 21.38 19.98
CA LEU A 182 14.09 21.63 20.20
C LEU A 182 13.81 23.10 20.57
N SER A 183 14.65 23.72 21.39
CA SER A 183 14.45 25.11 21.82
C SER A 183 14.64 26.12 20.69
N VAL A 184 15.63 25.88 19.81
CA VAL A 184 15.77 26.68 18.57
C VAL A 184 14.55 26.53 17.67
N ALA A 185 13.90 25.37 17.73
CA ALA A 185 12.74 25.07 16.91
C ALA A 185 11.41 25.51 17.51
N TRP A 186 11.35 25.94 18.78
CA TRP A 186 10.18 26.63 19.33
C TRP A 186 9.99 28.03 18.71
N ASP A 187 11.02 28.58 18.07
CA ASP A 187 11.00 29.87 17.35
C ASP A 187 10.86 29.71 15.81
N GLY A 188 10.66 28.49 15.28
CA GLY A 188 10.61 28.21 13.84
C GLY A 188 9.98 26.85 13.46
N SER A 189 10.22 26.36 12.24
CA SER A 189 9.78 25.00 11.84
C SER A 189 10.82 23.96 12.24
N THR A 190 10.45 23.00 13.10
CA THR A 190 11.38 21.94 13.53
C THR A 190 11.60 20.92 12.42
N ASN A 191 12.86 20.69 12.04
CA ASN A 191 13.20 19.63 11.10
C ASN A 191 13.21 18.27 11.81
N ALA A 192 12.07 17.57 11.78
CA ALA A 192 11.91 16.25 12.40
C ALA A 192 12.97 15.24 11.91
N ALA A 193 13.35 15.27 10.64
CA ALA A 193 14.35 14.35 10.08
C ALA A 193 15.74 14.56 10.70
N ALA A 194 16.14 15.82 10.93
CA ALA A 194 17.41 16.14 11.60
C ALA A 194 17.40 15.65 13.06
N LEU A 195 16.29 15.83 13.76
CA LEU A 195 16.11 15.37 15.14
C LEU A 195 16.17 13.84 15.24
N ILE A 196 15.44 13.13 14.37
CA ILE A 196 15.44 11.66 14.29
C ILE A 196 16.85 11.14 13.99
N THR A 197 17.57 11.79 13.09
CA THR A 197 18.95 11.41 12.77
C THR A 197 19.86 11.57 13.99
N GLU A 198 19.75 12.68 14.71
CA GLU A 198 20.58 12.93 15.90
C GLU A 198 20.23 11.95 17.05
N ILE A 199 18.94 11.74 17.33
CA ILE A 199 18.49 10.78 18.35
C ILE A 199 18.95 9.36 18.00
N GLY A 200 18.76 8.93 16.74
CA GLY A 200 19.14 7.59 16.32
C GLY A 200 20.65 7.34 16.34
N LYS A 201 21.46 8.36 16.02
CA LYS A 201 22.92 8.29 16.14
C LYS A 201 23.39 8.20 17.58
N THR A 202 22.70 8.91 18.47
CA THR A 202 23.09 9.08 19.87
C THR A 202 22.62 7.92 20.75
N PHE A 203 21.40 7.44 20.49
CA PHE A 203 20.79 6.30 21.15
C PHE A 203 20.44 5.22 20.13
N PRO A 204 21.44 4.48 19.60
CA PRO A 204 21.23 3.50 18.53
C PRO A 204 20.48 2.24 18.99
N GLU A 205 20.51 1.93 20.29
CA GLU A 205 19.82 0.77 20.86
C GLU A 205 18.33 1.07 21.08
N TYR A 206 17.46 0.12 20.76
CA TYR A 206 16.00 0.27 20.91
C TYR A 206 15.57 0.66 22.34
N GLN A 207 16.20 0.06 23.35
CA GLN A 207 15.84 0.24 24.76
C GLN A 207 16.37 1.55 25.37
N SER A 208 17.37 2.18 24.76
CA SER A 208 17.94 3.43 25.26
C SER A 208 17.07 4.63 24.86
N ALA A 209 16.78 5.52 25.82
CA ALA A 209 15.96 6.72 25.61
C ALA A 209 14.60 6.40 24.96
N GLN A 210 14.00 5.26 25.36
CA GLN A 210 12.74 4.75 24.84
C GLN A 210 11.58 5.74 25.02
N LEU A 211 11.50 6.46 26.14
CA LEU A 211 10.50 7.49 26.41
C LEU A 211 10.60 8.63 25.40
N LEU A 212 11.83 9.11 25.13
CA LEU A 212 12.06 10.18 24.15
C LEU A 212 11.64 9.74 22.75
N LYS A 213 12.03 8.52 22.35
CA LYS A 213 11.68 7.96 21.05
C LYS A 213 10.18 7.70 20.94
N SER A 214 9.56 7.20 22.00
CA SER A 214 8.11 6.94 22.04
C SER A 214 7.32 8.24 21.93
N ASP A 215 7.65 9.26 22.72
CA ASP A 215 7.01 10.58 22.67
C ASP A 215 7.16 11.26 21.29
N LEU A 216 8.22 10.95 20.54
CA LEU A 216 8.43 11.42 19.17
C LEU A 216 7.59 10.65 18.14
N THR A 217 7.46 9.33 18.30
CA THR A 217 6.77 8.44 17.34
C THR A 217 5.27 8.32 17.56
N GLN A 218 4.77 8.51 18.78
CA GLN A 218 3.36 8.34 19.12
C GLN A 218 2.54 9.60 18.83
N LEU A 219 1.23 9.43 18.62
CA LEU A 219 0.27 10.53 18.51
C LEU A 219 0.40 11.40 19.76
N THR A 220 0.57 12.71 19.56
CA THR A 220 0.98 13.71 20.56
C THR A 220 -0.04 14.00 21.67
N ASP A 221 -0.96 13.07 21.93
CA ASP A 221 -1.94 13.10 23.01
C ASP A 221 -1.39 12.44 24.29
N ALA A 222 -0.10 12.12 24.35
CA ALA A 222 0.54 11.75 25.60
C ALA A 222 0.55 12.98 26.53
N ASP A 223 -0.35 13.02 27.51
CA ASP A 223 -0.57 14.12 28.48
C ASP A 223 0.71 14.65 29.17
N TYR A 224 1.82 13.92 29.06
CA TYR A 224 3.09 14.21 29.74
C TYR A 224 4.28 14.41 28.78
N SER A 225 4.06 14.43 27.47
CA SER A 225 5.15 14.67 26.50
C SER A 225 5.70 16.09 26.65
N LEU A 226 7.03 16.21 26.69
CA LEU A 226 7.73 17.50 26.71
C LEU A 226 8.21 17.92 25.31
N LEU A 227 7.87 17.16 24.28
CA LEU A 227 8.22 17.47 22.90
C LEU A 227 7.20 18.44 22.28
N PRO A 228 7.62 19.31 21.33
CA PRO A 228 6.67 20.07 20.53
C PRO A 228 5.81 19.13 19.68
N LYS A 229 4.68 19.65 19.19
CA LYS A 229 3.83 18.91 18.25
C LYS A 229 4.52 18.75 16.91
N PHE A 230 4.80 17.51 16.52
CA PHE A 230 5.34 17.16 15.21
C PHE A 230 4.23 16.68 14.28
N ASP A 231 4.30 17.05 13.00
CA ASP A 231 3.50 16.39 11.96
C ASP A 231 4.00 14.96 11.81
N GLN A 232 3.09 13.99 11.95
CA GLN A 232 3.44 12.57 11.90
C GLN A 232 3.97 12.15 10.53
N LEU A 233 3.63 12.88 9.46
CA LEU A 233 4.18 12.62 8.12
C LEU A 233 5.68 12.90 8.10
N ASP A 234 6.13 13.99 8.74
CA ASP A 234 7.54 14.35 8.80
C ASP A 234 8.32 13.39 9.71
N VAL A 235 7.71 12.94 10.81
CA VAL A 235 8.28 11.90 11.67
C VAL A 235 8.43 10.59 10.89
N ALA A 236 7.38 10.15 10.20
CA ALA A 236 7.40 8.92 9.42
C ALA A 236 8.45 8.97 8.30
N LEU A 237 8.50 10.06 7.53
CA LEU A 237 9.52 10.26 6.50
C LEU A 237 10.93 10.31 7.08
N GLY A 238 11.10 10.95 8.24
CA GLY A 238 12.38 11.03 8.94
C GLY A 238 12.88 9.67 9.39
N ILE A 239 12.02 8.83 9.98
CA ILE A 239 12.38 7.48 10.43
C ILE A 239 12.73 6.60 9.23
N GLN A 240 11.88 6.60 8.19
CA GLN A 240 12.10 5.78 6.99
C GLN A 240 13.36 6.19 6.22
N SER A 241 13.78 7.44 6.31
CA SER A 241 15.02 7.94 5.69
C SER A 241 16.26 7.74 6.59
N SER A 242 16.08 7.38 7.85
CA SER A 242 17.17 7.24 8.82
C SER A 242 17.88 5.90 8.71
N ARG A 243 19.21 5.91 8.82
CA ARG A 243 20.03 4.69 8.95
C ARG A 243 19.79 3.94 10.26
N HIS A 244 19.16 4.61 11.22
CA HIS A 244 18.85 4.09 12.56
C HIS A 244 17.35 3.82 12.74
N ALA A 245 16.60 3.56 11.66
CA ALA A 245 15.15 3.34 11.75
C ALA A 245 14.76 2.26 12.78
N SER A 246 15.57 1.20 12.91
CA SER A 246 15.34 0.10 13.87
C SER A 246 15.52 0.49 15.34
N SER A 247 16.09 1.67 15.64
CA SER A 247 16.23 2.16 17.01
C SER A 247 14.96 2.81 17.55
N PHE A 248 13.97 3.07 16.68
CA PHE A 248 12.71 3.72 17.02
C PHE A 248 11.57 2.71 17.21
N PRO A 249 10.60 3.00 18.08
CA PRO A 249 9.34 2.28 18.16
C PRO A 249 8.55 2.32 16.84
N SER A 250 7.68 1.33 16.64
CA SER A 250 6.73 1.34 15.53
C SER A 250 5.74 2.50 15.66
N LEU A 251 5.44 3.19 14.57
CA LEU A 251 4.57 4.39 14.52
C LEU A 251 3.09 4.15 14.86
N GLY A 252 2.66 2.91 15.12
CA GLY A 252 1.25 2.58 15.40
C GLY A 252 0.33 2.82 14.20
N ARG A 253 -0.99 2.62 14.37
CA ARG A 253 -1.96 2.88 13.30
C ARG A 253 -2.25 4.39 13.17
N VAL A 254 -2.40 4.87 11.94
CA VAL A 254 -2.75 6.26 11.65
C VAL A 254 -4.27 6.42 11.56
N ARG A 255 -4.80 7.56 12.05
CA ARG A 255 -6.22 7.88 11.95
C ARG A 255 -6.59 8.30 10.52
N GLN A 256 -7.81 8.00 10.11
CA GLN A 256 -8.34 8.36 8.79
C GLN A 256 -8.27 9.88 8.53
N ASP A 257 -8.68 10.71 9.50
CA ASP A 257 -8.71 12.17 9.34
C ASP A 257 -7.32 12.75 9.04
N THR A 258 -6.28 12.18 9.64
CA THR A 258 -4.88 12.57 9.39
C THR A 258 -4.49 12.28 7.93
N ILE A 259 -4.87 11.12 7.39
CA ILE A 259 -4.62 10.78 5.99
C ILE A 259 -5.39 11.71 5.04
N THR A 260 -6.64 12.05 5.37
CA THR A 260 -7.44 13.00 4.59
C THR A 260 -6.79 14.39 4.53
N GLN A 261 -6.22 14.86 5.65
CA GLN A 261 -5.45 16.10 5.69
C GLN A 261 -4.20 16.03 4.80
N TRP A 262 -3.44 14.92 4.85
CA TRP A 262 -2.26 14.75 3.99
C TRP A 262 -2.59 14.67 2.50
N LEU A 263 -3.70 14.01 2.14
CA LEU A 263 -4.20 13.98 0.76
C LEU A 263 -4.61 15.37 0.26
N THR A 264 -5.00 16.28 1.15
CA THR A 264 -5.40 17.64 0.76
C THR A 264 -4.18 18.55 0.62
N ASN A 265 -3.27 18.52 1.59
CA ASN A 265 -2.23 19.54 1.74
C ASN A 265 -0.80 19.07 1.38
N ARG A 266 -0.54 17.75 1.35
CA ARG A 266 0.82 17.18 1.33
C ARG A 266 0.93 15.92 0.43
N ARG A 267 0.30 15.97 -0.74
CA ARG A 267 0.21 14.82 -1.68
C ARG A 267 1.59 14.28 -2.07
N THR A 268 2.53 15.15 -2.40
CA THR A 268 3.88 14.77 -2.86
C THR A 268 4.64 13.97 -1.80
N GLU A 269 4.58 14.42 -0.55
CA GLU A 269 5.24 13.78 0.58
C GLU A 269 4.55 12.47 0.96
N LEU A 270 3.22 12.42 0.90
CA LEU A 270 2.46 11.18 1.08
C LEU A 270 2.82 10.13 0.02
N ALA A 271 2.93 10.52 -1.26
CA ALA A 271 3.35 9.62 -2.32
C ALA A 271 4.79 9.09 -2.10
N LYS A 272 5.69 9.96 -1.63
CA LYS A 272 7.05 9.55 -1.24
C LYS A 272 7.03 8.54 -0.08
N LEU A 273 6.21 8.79 0.94
CA LEU A 273 6.04 7.86 2.07
C LEU A 273 5.53 6.50 1.59
N LEU A 274 4.43 6.46 0.82
CA LEU A 274 3.87 5.21 0.28
C LEU A 274 4.89 4.43 -0.57
N THR A 275 5.74 5.14 -1.32
CA THR A 275 6.83 4.53 -2.11
C THR A 275 7.85 3.83 -1.23
N THR A 276 8.19 4.41 -0.07
CA THR A 276 9.09 3.77 0.91
C THR A 276 8.42 2.58 1.60
N LEU A 277 7.13 2.69 1.91
CA LEU A 277 6.35 1.67 2.62
C LEU A 277 5.85 0.52 1.73
N ARG A 278 6.14 0.52 0.43
CA ARG A 278 5.56 -0.43 -0.55
C ARG A 278 5.62 -1.90 -0.12
N ASN A 279 6.69 -2.33 0.55
CA ASN A 279 6.90 -3.71 1.02
C ASN A 279 6.73 -3.87 2.54
N ASP A 280 6.47 -2.78 3.27
CA ASP A 280 6.39 -2.77 4.73
C ASP A 280 5.07 -3.40 5.20
N GLN A 281 5.13 -4.42 6.06
CA GLN A 281 3.98 -5.15 6.57
C GLN A 281 3.53 -4.69 7.97
N SER A 282 4.07 -3.57 8.46
CA SER A 282 3.67 -2.99 9.74
C SER A 282 2.22 -2.51 9.75
N ASP A 283 1.61 -2.48 10.93
CA ASP A 283 0.27 -1.93 11.15
C ASP A 283 0.15 -0.47 10.71
N PHE A 284 1.25 0.28 10.83
CA PHE A 284 1.37 1.65 10.32
C PHE A 284 1.16 1.66 8.80
N ALA A 285 2.00 0.92 8.05
CA ALA A 285 1.89 0.86 6.60
C ALA A 285 0.51 0.37 6.16
N ALA A 286 0.01 -0.72 6.75
CA ALA A 286 -1.32 -1.24 6.46
C ALA A 286 -2.41 -0.18 6.64
N SER A 287 -2.41 0.55 7.77
CA SER A 287 -3.37 1.62 8.01
C SER A 287 -3.26 2.78 7.02
N VAL A 288 -2.05 3.18 6.61
CA VAL A 288 -1.87 4.27 5.62
C VAL A 288 -2.45 3.84 4.26
N PHE A 289 -2.11 2.65 3.78
CA PHE A 289 -2.63 2.12 2.50
C PHE A 289 -4.16 1.95 2.52
N GLU A 290 -4.72 1.42 3.62
CA GLU A 290 -6.17 1.22 3.82
C GLU A 290 -6.95 2.54 3.72
N HIS A 291 -6.51 3.57 4.45
CA HIS A 291 -7.20 4.85 4.47
C HIS A 291 -7.04 5.62 3.15
N VAL A 292 -5.87 5.53 2.48
CA VAL A 292 -5.68 6.10 1.14
C VAL A 292 -6.62 5.44 0.12
N ALA A 293 -6.74 4.11 0.15
CA ALA A 293 -7.67 3.39 -0.72
C ALA A 293 -9.14 3.75 -0.44
N THR A 294 -9.48 3.96 0.84
CA THR A 294 -10.84 4.34 1.28
C THR A 294 -11.23 5.76 0.89
N ALA A 295 -10.26 6.68 0.80
CA ALA A 295 -10.50 8.07 0.43
C ALA A 295 -10.99 8.23 -1.02
N LYS A 296 -10.77 7.22 -1.90
CA LYS A 296 -11.23 7.22 -3.30
C LYS A 296 -10.76 8.43 -4.13
N ASP A 297 -9.63 9.04 -3.77
CA ASP A 297 -9.04 10.13 -4.56
C ASP A 297 -8.33 9.57 -5.80
N GLN A 298 -9.05 9.58 -6.92
CA GLN A 298 -8.56 9.08 -8.20
C GLN A 298 -7.34 9.87 -8.69
N ALA A 299 -7.33 11.20 -8.55
CA ALA A 299 -6.21 12.02 -9.02
C ALA A 299 -4.91 11.68 -8.27
N PHE A 300 -4.99 11.51 -6.95
CA PHE A 300 -3.84 11.08 -6.16
C PHE A 300 -3.34 9.68 -6.53
N MET A 301 -4.25 8.74 -6.78
CA MET A 301 -3.87 7.37 -7.16
C MET A 301 -3.05 7.34 -8.47
N TRP A 302 -3.40 8.16 -9.45
CA TRP A 302 -2.62 8.24 -10.69
C TRP A 302 -1.28 8.94 -10.50
N GLN A 303 -1.21 9.97 -9.65
CA GLN A 303 0.07 10.56 -9.23
C GLN A 303 0.95 9.50 -8.53
N LEU A 304 0.36 8.61 -7.73
CA LEU A 304 1.10 7.53 -7.07
C LEU A 304 1.65 6.53 -8.08
N LEU A 305 0.91 6.19 -9.13
CA LEU A 305 1.39 5.31 -10.20
C LEU A 305 2.64 5.88 -10.89
N GLU A 306 2.68 7.19 -11.14
CA GLU A 306 3.84 7.87 -11.75
C GLU A 306 5.12 7.75 -10.90
N VAL A 307 4.97 7.69 -9.57
CA VAL A 307 6.11 7.61 -8.63
C VAL A 307 6.46 6.17 -8.26
N SER A 308 5.45 5.31 -8.05
CA SER A 308 5.64 3.93 -7.64
C SER A 308 4.45 3.04 -7.97
N GLU A 309 4.60 2.25 -9.05
CA GLU A 309 3.63 1.23 -9.44
C GLU A 309 3.36 0.20 -8.33
N LYS A 310 4.40 -0.23 -7.60
CA LYS A 310 4.21 -1.19 -6.48
C LYS A 310 3.34 -0.63 -5.36
N ALA A 311 3.50 0.65 -5.01
CA ALA A 311 2.65 1.28 -4.01
C ALA A 311 1.21 1.45 -4.54
N PHE A 312 1.06 1.82 -5.81
CA PHE A 312 -0.24 1.89 -6.46
C PHE A 312 -0.97 0.53 -6.43
N ILE A 313 -0.32 -0.55 -6.84
CA ILE A 313 -0.88 -1.91 -6.85
C ILE A 313 -1.38 -2.29 -5.45
N ARG A 314 -0.61 -1.98 -4.41
CA ARG A 314 -1.01 -2.28 -3.02
C ARG A 314 -2.27 -1.52 -2.59
N CYS A 315 -2.39 -0.23 -2.94
CA CYS A 315 -3.63 0.53 -2.70
C CYS A 315 -4.82 -0.07 -3.48
N VAL A 316 -4.64 -0.36 -4.77
CA VAL A 316 -5.72 -0.87 -5.65
C VAL A 316 -6.18 -2.26 -5.24
N SER A 317 -5.28 -3.09 -4.71
CA SER A 317 -5.62 -4.43 -4.21
C SER A 317 -6.69 -4.39 -3.12
N SER A 318 -6.75 -3.30 -2.35
CA SER A 318 -7.76 -3.08 -1.30
C SER A 318 -9.06 -2.48 -1.84
N SER A 319 -9.04 -1.86 -3.02
CA SER A 319 -10.21 -1.24 -3.65
C SER A 319 -10.11 -1.28 -5.19
N PRO A 320 -10.66 -2.32 -5.86
CA PRO A 320 -10.58 -2.46 -7.32
C PRO A 320 -11.32 -1.38 -8.12
N THR A 321 -12.02 -0.45 -7.46
CA THR A 321 -12.78 0.62 -8.14
C THR A 321 -11.88 1.58 -8.91
N PHE A 322 -10.60 1.71 -8.52
CA PHE A 322 -9.63 2.56 -9.23
C PHE A 322 -9.28 2.05 -10.64
N LEU A 323 -9.60 0.79 -10.95
CA LEU A 323 -9.39 0.21 -12.28
C LEU A 323 -10.43 0.67 -13.31
N ASP A 324 -11.49 1.35 -12.88
CA ASP A 324 -12.53 1.90 -13.76
C ASP A 324 -12.12 3.28 -14.33
N ASP A 325 -10.96 3.33 -14.99
CA ASP A 325 -10.37 4.54 -15.58
C ASP A 325 -9.70 4.21 -16.92
N ASP A 326 -9.70 5.16 -17.85
CA ASP A 326 -9.06 5.00 -19.16
C ASP A 326 -7.53 4.95 -19.06
N ARG A 327 -6.94 5.47 -17.98
CA ARG A 327 -5.49 5.48 -17.72
C ARG A 327 -4.92 4.10 -17.35
N ILE A 328 -5.73 3.05 -17.31
CA ILE A 328 -5.27 1.65 -17.12
C ILE A 328 -4.20 1.22 -18.15
N GLY A 329 -4.14 1.88 -19.29
CA GLY A 329 -3.06 1.69 -20.27
C GLY A 329 -1.66 2.00 -19.73
N ASN A 330 -1.55 2.79 -18.67
CA ASN A 330 -0.26 3.20 -18.10
C ASN A 330 0.33 2.18 -17.10
N ILE A 331 -0.46 1.22 -16.64
CA ILE A 331 0.00 0.15 -15.73
C ILE A 331 0.72 -0.91 -16.57
N SER A 332 1.85 -1.44 -16.09
CA SER A 332 2.56 -2.53 -16.78
C SER A 332 1.73 -3.81 -16.84
N ASP A 333 2.07 -4.70 -17.78
CA ASP A 333 1.38 -5.97 -17.88
C ASP A 333 1.66 -6.84 -16.64
N GLU A 334 2.88 -6.79 -16.09
CA GLU A 334 3.27 -7.44 -14.84
C GLU A 334 2.49 -6.89 -13.64
N GLY A 335 2.30 -5.57 -13.58
CA GLY A 335 1.54 -4.91 -12.53
C GLY A 335 0.05 -5.29 -12.56
N LEU A 336 -0.52 -5.40 -13.76
CA LEU A 336 -1.89 -5.89 -13.93
C LEU A 336 -2.03 -7.36 -13.55
N VAL A 337 -1.08 -8.23 -13.92
CA VAL A 337 -1.08 -9.64 -13.46
C VAL A 337 -1.13 -9.68 -11.93
N GLN A 338 -0.26 -8.93 -11.26
CA GLN A 338 -0.22 -8.87 -9.81
C GLN A 338 -1.57 -8.41 -9.21
N ILE A 339 -2.21 -7.40 -9.80
CA ILE A 339 -3.54 -6.93 -9.35
C ILE A 339 -4.59 -8.03 -9.47
N PHE A 340 -4.63 -8.75 -10.60
CA PHE A 340 -5.62 -9.81 -10.82
C PHE A 340 -5.39 -11.01 -9.88
N GLU A 341 -4.14 -11.34 -9.57
CA GLU A 341 -3.78 -12.42 -8.65
C GLU A 341 -4.08 -12.07 -7.18
N THR A 342 -3.75 -10.85 -6.76
CA THR A 342 -3.85 -10.42 -5.34
C THR A 342 -5.22 -9.89 -4.97
N ALA A 343 -5.82 -9.03 -5.82
CA ALA A 343 -7.09 -8.38 -5.53
C ALA A 343 -8.30 -9.29 -5.79
N GLN A 344 -8.11 -10.35 -6.59
CA GLN A 344 -9.17 -11.21 -7.14
C GLN A 344 -10.45 -10.43 -7.37
N PRO A 345 -10.48 -9.46 -8.31
CA PRO A 345 -11.62 -8.54 -8.44
C PRO A 345 -12.92 -9.32 -8.71
N LYS A 346 -13.70 -9.62 -7.66
CA LYS A 346 -14.97 -10.36 -7.76
C LYS A 346 -16.12 -9.47 -8.25
N ASN A 347 -15.93 -8.16 -8.18
CA ASN A 347 -16.92 -7.20 -8.63
C ASN A 347 -16.97 -7.17 -10.16
N ALA A 348 -18.10 -7.61 -10.71
CA ALA A 348 -18.32 -7.64 -12.16
C ALA A 348 -18.31 -6.24 -12.81
N LYS A 349 -18.57 -5.17 -12.05
CA LYS A 349 -18.74 -3.81 -12.58
C LYS A 349 -17.43 -3.21 -13.13
N PRO A 350 -16.34 -3.09 -12.34
CA PRO A 350 -15.06 -2.57 -12.86
C PRO A 350 -14.47 -3.48 -13.94
N LEU A 351 -14.70 -4.79 -13.85
CA LEU A 351 -14.23 -5.73 -14.86
C LEU A 351 -14.90 -5.54 -16.22
N LYS A 352 -16.18 -5.17 -16.25
CA LYS A 352 -16.92 -4.94 -17.50
C LYS A 352 -16.32 -3.79 -18.32
N THR A 353 -15.82 -2.74 -17.66
CA THR A 353 -15.17 -1.60 -18.33
C THR A 353 -13.70 -1.88 -18.61
N LEU A 354 -13.02 -2.59 -17.72
CA LEU A 354 -11.61 -2.93 -17.84
C LEU A 354 -11.30 -3.90 -18.98
N VAL A 355 -12.01 -5.03 -19.06
CA VAL A 355 -11.69 -6.12 -20.00
C VAL A 355 -11.61 -5.63 -21.46
N PRO A 356 -12.57 -4.86 -21.99
CA PRO A 356 -12.49 -4.34 -23.36
C PRO A 356 -11.23 -3.49 -23.63
N ARG A 357 -10.72 -2.77 -22.62
CA ARG A 357 -9.51 -1.93 -22.73
C ARG A 357 -8.23 -2.78 -22.78
N LEU A 358 -8.25 -4.01 -22.27
CA LEU A 358 -7.10 -4.91 -22.24
C LEU A 358 -6.94 -5.75 -23.52
N LEU A 359 -7.97 -5.81 -24.38
CA LEU A 359 -7.97 -6.66 -25.59
C LEU A 359 -6.87 -6.30 -26.60
N SER A 360 -6.31 -5.09 -26.53
CA SER A 360 -5.21 -4.63 -27.37
C SER A 360 -3.82 -5.07 -26.87
N ARG A 361 -3.72 -5.68 -25.69
CA ARG A 361 -2.47 -6.17 -25.07
C ARG A 361 -2.20 -7.62 -25.44
N SER A 362 -0.94 -7.99 -25.62
CA SER A 362 -0.52 -9.31 -26.11
C SER A 362 0.09 -10.22 -25.04
N ASN A 363 0.35 -9.73 -23.83
CA ASN A 363 0.98 -10.51 -22.75
C ASN A 363 0.12 -11.72 -22.34
N THR A 364 0.69 -12.92 -22.47
CA THR A 364 0.00 -14.20 -22.25
C THR A 364 -0.33 -14.47 -20.77
N GLU A 365 0.51 -14.01 -19.85
CA GLU A 365 0.28 -14.17 -18.40
C GLU A 365 -0.90 -13.30 -17.96
N LEU A 366 -0.94 -12.05 -18.43
CA LEU A 366 -2.08 -11.16 -18.20
C LEU A 366 -3.37 -11.74 -18.77
N ILE A 367 -3.33 -12.22 -20.02
CA ILE A 367 -4.49 -12.84 -20.67
C ILE A 367 -5.01 -14.02 -19.83
N SER A 368 -4.10 -14.88 -19.37
CA SER A 368 -4.43 -16.03 -18.52
C SER A 368 -5.05 -15.60 -17.18
N ALA A 369 -4.44 -14.62 -16.50
CA ALA A 369 -4.92 -14.10 -15.21
C ALA A 369 -6.32 -13.48 -15.34
N VAL A 370 -6.55 -12.65 -16.36
CA VAL A 370 -7.84 -12.00 -16.62
C VAL A 370 -8.91 -13.03 -17.00
N TYR A 371 -8.56 -13.99 -17.89
CA TYR A 371 -9.50 -15.03 -18.31
C TYR A 371 -9.87 -15.96 -17.15
N SER A 372 -8.92 -16.30 -16.28
CA SER A 372 -9.20 -17.10 -15.08
C SER A 372 -10.13 -16.36 -14.12
N ALA A 373 -10.01 -15.04 -14.00
CA ALA A 373 -10.87 -14.24 -13.13
C ALA A 373 -12.29 -14.05 -13.69
N ALA A 374 -12.43 -13.87 -15.01
CA ALA A 374 -13.69 -13.47 -15.63
C ALA A 374 -13.93 -14.05 -17.04
N PRO A 375 -14.00 -15.39 -17.20
CA PRO A 375 -14.00 -16.03 -18.52
C PRO A 375 -15.20 -15.64 -19.39
N LYS A 376 -16.38 -15.47 -18.78
CA LYS A 376 -17.61 -15.01 -19.46
C LYS A 376 -17.49 -13.59 -19.98
N LEU A 377 -16.92 -12.67 -19.19
CA LEU A 377 -16.77 -11.27 -19.58
C LEU A 377 -15.73 -11.13 -20.70
N VAL A 378 -14.62 -11.88 -20.62
CA VAL A 378 -13.61 -11.90 -21.70
C VAL A 378 -14.20 -12.43 -22.99
N THR A 379 -14.93 -13.55 -22.93
CA THR A 379 -15.59 -14.13 -24.11
C THR A 379 -16.56 -13.14 -24.74
N ALA A 380 -17.42 -12.50 -23.94
CA ALA A 380 -18.35 -11.49 -24.43
C ALA A 380 -17.61 -10.31 -25.08
N ALA A 381 -16.60 -9.74 -24.40
CA ALA A 381 -15.86 -8.59 -24.90
C ALA A 381 -15.13 -8.88 -26.23
N VAL A 382 -14.52 -10.07 -26.36
CA VAL A 382 -13.87 -10.50 -27.62
C VAL A 382 -14.90 -10.64 -28.73
N VAL A 383 -16.04 -11.29 -28.46
CA VAL A 383 -17.09 -11.49 -29.47
C VAL A 383 -17.69 -10.15 -29.90
N ASP A 384 -18.01 -9.27 -28.95
CA ASP A 384 -18.57 -7.95 -29.23
C ASP A 384 -17.63 -7.12 -30.09
N LYS A 385 -16.34 -7.11 -29.74
CA LYS A 385 -15.33 -6.32 -30.46
C LYS A 385 -15.13 -6.82 -31.89
N LEU A 386 -15.02 -8.13 -32.09
CA LEU A 386 -14.87 -8.73 -33.42
C LEU A 386 -16.15 -8.57 -34.26
N ALA A 387 -17.33 -8.65 -33.64
CA ALA A 387 -18.61 -8.45 -34.34
C ALA A 387 -18.73 -7.00 -34.84
N ASP A 388 -18.39 -6.04 -34.00
CA ASP A 388 -18.33 -4.61 -34.36
C ASP A 388 -17.35 -4.34 -35.52
N GLU A 389 -16.17 -4.96 -35.50
CA GLU A 389 -15.17 -4.83 -36.57
C GLU A 389 -15.64 -5.45 -37.89
N LEU A 390 -16.34 -6.59 -37.81
CA LEU A 390 -16.93 -7.27 -38.96
C LEU A 390 -18.01 -6.41 -39.63
N VAL A 391 -18.90 -5.78 -38.84
CA VAL A 391 -19.96 -4.90 -39.36
C VAL A 391 -19.36 -3.64 -39.99
N LYS A 392 -18.29 -3.09 -39.42
CA LYS A 392 -17.61 -1.89 -39.92
C LYS A 392 -16.62 -2.16 -41.05
N ASN A 393 -16.43 -3.42 -41.45
CA ASN A 393 -15.50 -3.84 -42.50
C ASN A 393 -14.06 -3.35 -42.27
N TRP A 394 -13.57 -3.46 -41.03
CA TRP A 394 -12.20 -3.06 -40.65
C TRP A 394 -11.14 -4.04 -41.16
N SER A 395 -10.00 -3.53 -41.65
CA SER A 395 -8.92 -4.34 -42.23
C SER A 395 -7.96 -4.96 -41.22
N HIS A 396 -7.95 -4.45 -39.98
CA HIS A 396 -7.10 -4.96 -38.89
C HIS A 396 -7.93 -5.08 -37.61
N SER A 397 -7.78 -6.21 -36.91
CA SER A 397 -8.42 -6.39 -35.61
C SER A 397 -7.67 -5.62 -34.54
N SER A 398 -8.41 -4.90 -33.71
CA SER A 398 -7.88 -4.26 -32.50
C SER A 398 -7.74 -5.25 -31.33
N VAL A 399 -8.27 -6.47 -31.48
CA VAL A 399 -8.09 -7.57 -30.54
C VAL A 399 -6.81 -8.32 -30.89
N GLN A 400 -5.89 -8.45 -29.93
CA GLN A 400 -4.67 -9.22 -30.14
C GLN A 400 -4.97 -10.71 -30.32
N MET A 401 -4.19 -11.37 -31.19
CA MET A 401 -4.39 -12.77 -31.55
C MET A 401 -4.41 -13.71 -30.33
N ASN A 402 -3.61 -13.41 -29.30
CA ASN A 402 -3.53 -14.22 -28.09
C ASN A 402 -4.86 -14.25 -27.30
N TRP A 403 -5.66 -13.17 -27.32
CA TRP A 403 -7.01 -13.19 -26.73
C TRP A 403 -7.95 -14.09 -27.51
N ILE A 404 -7.88 -14.04 -28.84
CA ILE A 404 -8.69 -14.87 -29.74
C ILE A 404 -8.36 -16.35 -29.49
N GLU A 405 -7.08 -16.72 -29.45
CA GLU A 405 -6.65 -18.09 -29.20
C GLU A 405 -7.02 -18.58 -27.78
N CYS A 406 -6.93 -17.70 -26.77
CA CYS A 406 -7.38 -18.00 -25.41
C CYS A 406 -8.88 -18.35 -25.37
N VAL A 407 -9.73 -17.55 -26.03
CA VAL A 407 -11.17 -17.80 -26.12
C VAL A 407 -11.48 -19.05 -26.94
N LYS A 408 -10.82 -19.25 -28.09
CA LYS A 408 -10.94 -20.48 -28.92
C LYS A 408 -10.61 -21.75 -28.14
N GLY A 409 -9.64 -21.69 -27.23
CA GLY A 409 -9.27 -22.78 -26.34
C GLY A 409 -10.40 -23.24 -25.42
N ASN A 410 -11.39 -22.40 -25.16
CA ASN A 410 -12.49 -22.64 -24.20
C ASN A 410 -13.87 -22.58 -24.87
N SER A 411 -14.21 -23.61 -25.63
CA SER A 411 -15.49 -23.71 -26.36
C SER A 411 -16.74 -23.63 -25.47
N LYS A 412 -16.65 -24.03 -24.19
CA LYS A 412 -17.78 -24.01 -23.25
C LYS A 412 -18.34 -22.60 -23.03
N GLU A 413 -17.45 -21.61 -22.89
CA GLU A 413 -17.87 -20.22 -22.63
C GLU A 413 -18.45 -19.58 -23.89
N ILE A 414 -17.94 -19.93 -25.08
CA ILE A 414 -18.53 -19.48 -26.36
C ILE A 414 -19.94 -20.07 -26.52
N VAL A 415 -20.12 -21.37 -26.27
CA VAL A 415 -21.44 -22.02 -26.32
C VAL A 415 -22.41 -21.39 -25.32
N TYR A 416 -21.95 -21.10 -24.10
CA TYR A 416 -22.73 -20.39 -23.10
C TYR A 416 -23.16 -19.00 -23.60
N PHE A 417 -22.22 -18.22 -24.17
CA PHE A 417 -22.49 -16.90 -24.72
C PHE A 417 -23.55 -16.97 -25.83
N VAL A 418 -23.42 -17.92 -26.77
CA VAL A 418 -24.41 -18.14 -27.83
C VAL A 418 -25.80 -18.42 -27.25
N ALA A 419 -25.89 -19.31 -26.27
CA ALA A 419 -27.17 -19.73 -25.71
C ALA A 419 -27.86 -18.66 -24.83
N LYS A 420 -27.11 -17.70 -24.27
CA LYS A 420 -27.62 -16.81 -23.21
C LYS A 420 -27.47 -15.31 -23.47
N SER A 421 -26.51 -14.90 -24.29
CA SER A 421 -26.06 -13.51 -24.33
C SER A 421 -25.96 -12.91 -25.72
N VAL A 422 -26.04 -13.71 -26.79
CA VAL A 422 -26.00 -13.17 -28.16
C VAL A 422 -27.23 -12.32 -28.47
N GLU A 423 -27.00 -11.14 -29.02
CA GLU A 423 -28.00 -10.13 -29.41
C GLU A 423 -28.03 -9.87 -30.92
N THR A 424 -26.97 -10.23 -31.66
CA THR A 424 -26.88 -9.96 -33.11
C THR A 424 -26.39 -11.14 -33.95
N ARG A 425 -26.67 -11.10 -35.26
CA ARG A 425 -26.19 -12.11 -36.21
C ARG A 425 -24.67 -12.03 -36.43
N ALA A 426 -24.08 -10.84 -36.34
CA ALA A 426 -22.62 -10.67 -36.38
C ALA A 426 -21.93 -11.42 -35.23
N GLN A 427 -22.46 -11.32 -34.01
CA GLN A 427 -21.94 -12.07 -32.86
C GLN A 427 -22.04 -13.60 -33.08
N LEU A 428 -23.14 -14.11 -33.65
CA LEU A 428 -23.24 -15.55 -33.99
C LEU A 428 -22.19 -15.97 -35.01
N LEU A 429 -21.97 -15.17 -36.05
CA LEU A 429 -20.96 -15.47 -37.07
C LEU A 429 -19.55 -15.48 -36.49
N VAL A 430 -19.23 -14.55 -35.59
CA VAL A 430 -17.95 -14.56 -34.84
C VAL A 430 -17.84 -15.81 -33.97
N CYS A 431 -18.91 -16.19 -33.26
CA CYS A 431 -18.91 -17.42 -32.46
C CYS A 431 -18.67 -18.68 -33.31
N ARG A 432 -19.22 -18.75 -34.53
CA ARG A 432 -18.92 -19.79 -35.52
C ARG A 432 -17.42 -19.86 -35.83
N GLN A 433 -16.82 -18.71 -36.11
CA GLN A 433 -15.39 -18.62 -36.43
C GLN A 433 -14.51 -19.05 -35.24
N LEU A 434 -14.85 -18.60 -34.02
CA LEU A 434 -14.11 -18.96 -32.81
C LEU A 434 -14.27 -20.44 -32.44
N LEU A 435 -15.46 -21.02 -32.61
CA LEU A 435 -15.66 -22.45 -32.37
C LEU A 435 -14.97 -23.35 -33.40
N SER A 436 -14.48 -22.77 -34.50
CA SER A 436 -13.93 -23.52 -35.64
C SER A 436 -14.90 -24.64 -36.06
N THR A 437 -16.18 -24.29 -36.23
CA THR A 437 -17.28 -25.24 -36.45
C THR A 437 -17.10 -26.12 -37.68
N ASP A 438 -16.25 -25.70 -38.62
CA ASP A 438 -15.88 -26.48 -39.78
C ASP A 438 -15.04 -27.73 -39.39
N ALA A 439 -14.48 -27.76 -38.18
CA ALA A 439 -13.71 -28.87 -37.60
C ALA A 439 -14.35 -29.51 -36.35
N ARG A 440 -15.27 -28.82 -35.67
CA ARG A 440 -15.92 -29.31 -34.43
C ARG A 440 -17.44 -29.26 -34.53
N LYS A 441 -18.10 -30.39 -34.25
CA LYS A 441 -19.58 -30.47 -34.19
C LYS A 441 -20.10 -29.71 -32.98
N VAL A 442 -20.96 -28.71 -33.22
CA VAL A 442 -21.68 -27.96 -32.19
C VAL A 442 -23.16 -28.33 -32.32
N PRO A 443 -23.86 -28.66 -31.22
CA PRO A 443 -25.28 -29.04 -31.28
C PRO A 443 -26.14 -27.95 -31.92
N LEU A 444 -27.13 -28.36 -32.72
CA LEU A 444 -27.96 -27.45 -33.51
C LEU A 444 -28.75 -26.46 -32.63
N HIS A 445 -29.24 -26.92 -31.48
CA HIS A 445 -29.96 -26.09 -30.52
C HIS A 445 -29.16 -24.87 -30.01
N VAL A 446 -27.82 -24.92 -30.05
CA VAL A 446 -26.98 -23.78 -29.66
C VAL A 446 -27.25 -22.62 -30.62
N TRP A 447 -27.21 -22.89 -31.93
CA TRP A 447 -27.45 -21.90 -32.96
C TRP A 447 -28.90 -21.40 -32.96
N SER A 448 -29.87 -22.29 -32.75
CA SER A 448 -31.29 -21.92 -32.84
C SER A 448 -31.81 -21.15 -31.62
N SER A 449 -31.19 -21.32 -30.45
CA SER A 449 -31.72 -20.86 -29.15
C SER A 449 -32.12 -19.39 -29.07
N ARG A 450 -31.50 -18.54 -29.90
CA ARG A 450 -31.68 -17.08 -29.87
C ARG A 450 -32.08 -16.49 -31.24
N LEU A 451 -32.20 -17.29 -32.30
CA LEU A 451 -32.40 -16.77 -33.67
C LEU A 451 -33.63 -15.86 -33.81
N ASP A 452 -34.73 -16.20 -33.14
CA ASP A 452 -35.98 -15.43 -33.20
C ASP A 452 -35.90 -14.04 -32.55
N HIS A 453 -34.82 -13.75 -31.81
CA HIS A 453 -34.70 -12.56 -30.96
C HIS A 453 -33.48 -11.68 -31.29
N ILE A 454 -32.63 -12.08 -32.23
CA ILE A 454 -31.40 -11.36 -32.56
C ILE A 454 -31.62 -10.36 -33.70
N LYS A 455 -30.87 -9.26 -33.67
CA LYS A 455 -30.89 -8.25 -34.73
C LYS A 455 -30.12 -8.73 -35.96
N GLY A 456 -30.70 -8.55 -37.15
CA GLY A 456 -30.01 -8.73 -38.42
C GLY A 456 -29.11 -7.53 -38.74
N ASP A 457 -27.80 -7.66 -38.48
CA ASP A 457 -26.79 -6.61 -38.63
C ASP A 457 -25.63 -7.00 -39.57
N LEU A 458 -25.66 -8.22 -40.13
CA LEU A 458 -24.64 -8.70 -41.05
C LEU A 458 -24.69 -7.95 -42.39
N PRO A 459 -23.53 -7.52 -42.94
CA PRO A 459 -23.45 -7.08 -44.33
C PRO A 459 -23.93 -8.15 -45.31
N LEU A 460 -24.50 -7.74 -46.43
CA LEU A 460 -25.12 -8.65 -47.42
C LEU A 460 -24.17 -9.79 -47.87
N SER A 461 -22.89 -9.47 -48.00
CA SER A 461 -21.83 -10.43 -48.38
C SER A 461 -21.64 -11.57 -47.40
N HIS A 462 -21.85 -11.34 -46.10
CA HIS A 462 -21.68 -12.32 -45.04
C HIS A 462 -23.01 -12.97 -44.64
N HIS A 463 -24.12 -12.28 -44.89
CA HIS A 463 -25.45 -12.73 -44.53
C HIS A 463 -25.82 -14.06 -45.18
N LEU A 464 -25.70 -14.17 -46.51
CA LEU A 464 -26.00 -15.40 -47.25
C LEU A 464 -25.04 -16.54 -46.88
N ASP A 465 -23.75 -16.27 -46.78
CA ASP A 465 -22.74 -17.27 -46.39
C ASP A 465 -23.02 -17.84 -44.98
N PHE A 466 -23.54 -17.01 -44.07
CA PHE A 466 -23.94 -17.44 -42.74
C PHE A 466 -25.25 -18.26 -42.73
N GLN A 467 -26.27 -17.84 -43.50
CA GLN A 467 -27.52 -18.59 -43.61
C GLN A 467 -27.33 -19.96 -44.23
N VAL A 468 -26.50 -20.07 -45.28
CA VAL A 468 -26.15 -21.35 -45.89
C VAL A 468 -25.48 -22.26 -44.86
N PHE A 469 -24.56 -21.74 -44.04
CA PHE A 469 -23.95 -22.52 -42.97
C PHE A 469 -24.97 -23.07 -41.98
N LEU A 470 -25.87 -22.22 -41.46
CA LEU A 470 -26.90 -22.64 -40.51
C LEU A 470 -27.79 -23.73 -41.13
N LEU A 471 -28.19 -23.55 -42.39
CA LEU A 471 -28.99 -24.51 -43.13
C LEU A 471 -28.25 -25.85 -43.31
N ILE A 472 -26.96 -25.82 -43.63
CA ILE A 472 -26.12 -27.02 -43.69
C ILE A 472 -26.09 -27.75 -42.34
N GLN A 473 -25.95 -27.03 -41.21
CA GLN A 473 -26.00 -27.66 -39.89
C GLN A 473 -27.33 -28.38 -39.64
N ALA A 474 -28.45 -27.76 -40.04
CA ALA A 474 -29.78 -28.39 -39.94
C ALA A 474 -29.93 -29.62 -40.87
N LEU A 475 -29.24 -29.65 -42.01
CA LEU A 475 -29.23 -30.79 -42.94
C LEU A 475 -28.41 -31.97 -42.44
N ILE A 476 -27.26 -31.74 -41.80
CA ILE A 476 -26.34 -32.81 -41.39
C ILE A 476 -26.82 -33.53 -40.13
N THR A 477 -27.25 -32.78 -39.10
CA THR A 477 -27.69 -33.33 -37.82
C THR A 477 -29.00 -32.68 -37.38
N PRO A 478 -30.13 -33.01 -38.03
CA PRO A 478 -31.42 -32.45 -37.66
C PRO A 478 -31.83 -32.90 -36.25
N ASP A 479 -32.23 -31.95 -35.42
CA ASP A 479 -32.89 -32.18 -34.13
C ASP A 479 -34.23 -31.42 -34.07
N GLU A 480 -34.90 -31.43 -32.91
CA GLU A 480 -36.20 -30.76 -32.73
C GLU A 480 -36.16 -29.24 -33.01
N THR A 481 -34.98 -28.62 -33.02
CA THR A 481 -34.78 -27.19 -33.27
C THR A 481 -34.48 -26.86 -34.74
N ALA A 482 -34.20 -27.87 -35.59
CA ALA A 482 -33.97 -27.68 -37.02
C ALA A 482 -35.05 -26.85 -37.74
N PRO A 483 -36.36 -26.97 -37.43
CA PRO A 483 -37.39 -26.14 -38.05
C PRO A 483 -37.20 -24.64 -37.88
N VAL A 484 -36.65 -24.18 -36.74
CA VAL A 484 -36.39 -22.76 -36.46
C VAL A 484 -35.34 -22.23 -37.44
N ILE A 485 -34.23 -22.94 -37.58
CA ILE A 485 -33.15 -22.59 -38.52
C ILE A 485 -33.64 -22.64 -39.96
N VAL A 486 -34.39 -23.68 -40.33
CA VAL A 486 -34.93 -23.81 -41.69
C VAL A 486 -35.85 -22.64 -42.02
N GLN A 487 -36.75 -22.25 -41.10
CA GLN A 487 -37.63 -21.10 -41.29
C GLN A 487 -36.86 -19.78 -41.42
N ASP A 488 -35.77 -19.60 -40.67
CA ASP A 488 -34.94 -18.40 -40.71
C ASP A 488 -34.08 -18.26 -41.99
N THR A 489 -33.76 -19.38 -42.65
CA THR A 489 -32.74 -19.42 -43.71
C THR A 489 -33.25 -19.83 -45.08
N PHE A 490 -34.34 -20.60 -45.16
CA PHE A 490 -34.75 -21.26 -46.41
C PHE A 490 -35.07 -20.28 -47.53
N ASP A 491 -35.91 -19.27 -47.29
CA ASP A 491 -36.36 -18.35 -48.34
C ASP A 491 -35.19 -17.60 -48.98
N ASP A 492 -34.27 -17.07 -48.17
CA ASP A 492 -33.13 -16.30 -48.65
C ASP A 492 -32.13 -17.19 -49.41
N VAL A 493 -31.84 -18.39 -48.88
CA VAL A 493 -30.96 -19.34 -49.55
C VAL A 493 -31.58 -19.86 -50.84
N TYR A 494 -32.88 -20.17 -50.85
CA TYR A 494 -33.59 -20.65 -52.04
C TYR A 494 -33.60 -19.59 -53.14
N LYS A 495 -33.94 -18.32 -52.81
CA LYS A 495 -33.90 -17.20 -53.75
C LYS A 495 -32.49 -16.92 -54.27
N ALA A 496 -31.47 -17.04 -53.42
CA ALA A 496 -30.09 -16.88 -53.84
C ALA A 496 -29.64 -18.01 -54.78
N LEU A 497 -30.07 -19.25 -54.51
CA LEU A 497 -29.77 -20.42 -55.32
C LEU A 497 -30.47 -20.36 -56.69
N SER A 498 -31.76 -20.00 -56.72
CA SER A 498 -32.52 -19.87 -57.97
C SER A 498 -32.00 -18.75 -58.87
N GLY A 499 -31.50 -17.67 -58.27
CA GLY A 499 -30.94 -16.52 -58.97
C GLY A 499 -29.44 -16.62 -59.29
N ASN A 500 -28.77 -17.76 -59.01
CA ASN A 500 -27.30 -17.91 -59.13
C ASN A 500 -26.51 -16.80 -58.41
N ARG A 501 -26.97 -16.38 -57.23
CA ARG A 501 -26.37 -15.28 -56.43
C ARG A 501 -25.44 -15.76 -55.32
N LEU A 502 -25.35 -17.08 -55.12
CA LEU A 502 -24.40 -17.66 -54.16
C LEU A 502 -22.98 -17.64 -54.74
N ARG A 503 -21.99 -17.43 -53.88
CA ARG A 503 -20.58 -17.62 -54.24
C ARG A 503 -20.34 -19.10 -54.53
N TYR A 504 -19.55 -19.39 -55.56
CA TYR A 504 -19.24 -20.76 -55.98
C TYR A 504 -18.82 -21.68 -54.81
N ARG A 505 -17.97 -21.20 -53.90
CA ARG A 505 -17.53 -21.98 -52.73
C ARG A 505 -18.70 -22.32 -51.79
N THR A 506 -19.52 -21.34 -51.46
CA THR A 506 -20.69 -21.49 -50.57
C THR A 506 -21.73 -22.41 -51.20
N GLU A 507 -21.96 -22.26 -52.50
CA GLU A 507 -22.87 -23.11 -53.26
C GLU A 507 -22.39 -24.56 -53.34
N SER A 508 -21.09 -24.78 -53.58
CA SER A 508 -20.48 -26.11 -53.59
C SER A 508 -20.65 -26.80 -52.24
N GLN A 509 -20.36 -26.10 -51.14
CA GLN A 509 -20.54 -26.62 -49.78
C GLN A 509 -21.99 -27.02 -49.51
N LEU A 510 -22.96 -26.20 -49.93
CA LEU A 510 -24.38 -26.57 -49.80
C LEU A 510 -24.70 -27.82 -50.62
N ALA A 511 -24.27 -27.85 -51.89
CA ALA A 511 -24.60 -28.93 -52.82
C ALA A 511 -24.05 -30.30 -52.40
N GLU A 512 -22.95 -30.36 -51.65
CA GLU A 512 -22.39 -31.59 -51.07
C GLU A 512 -23.34 -32.24 -50.04
N HIS A 513 -24.15 -31.44 -49.36
CA HIS A 513 -25.11 -31.90 -48.34
C HIS A 513 -26.53 -32.09 -48.88
N LEU A 514 -26.77 -31.78 -50.16
CA LEU A 514 -28.06 -31.98 -50.81
C LEU A 514 -28.19 -33.40 -51.37
N PRO A 515 -29.38 -34.03 -51.28
CA PRO A 515 -29.61 -35.38 -51.77
C PRO A 515 -29.34 -35.49 -53.28
N SER A 516 -28.79 -36.63 -53.71
CA SER A 516 -28.73 -36.95 -55.15
C SER A 516 -30.10 -37.45 -55.62
N ILE A 517 -30.54 -36.95 -56.77
CA ILE A 517 -31.84 -37.26 -57.39
C ILE A 517 -31.69 -37.85 -58.80
N GLY A 518 -30.51 -38.42 -59.07
CA GLY A 518 -30.16 -39.01 -60.37
C GLY A 518 -29.44 -38.04 -61.30
N TRP A 519 -28.65 -38.60 -62.22
CA TRP A 519 -27.71 -37.86 -63.06
C TRP A 519 -28.37 -36.75 -63.90
N LEU A 520 -29.57 -36.99 -64.43
CA LEU A 520 -30.31 -36.05 -65.27
C LEU A 520 -30.92 -34.86 -64.52
N GLN A 521 -31.07 -34.94 -63.19
CA GLN A 521 -31.72 -33.91 -62.36
C GLN A 521 -30.80 -33.32 -61.28
N ASN A 522 -29.60 -33.88 -61.08
CA ASN A 522 -28.65 -33.42 -60.06
C ASN A 522 -28.20 -31.94 -60.24
N TRP A 523 -28.39 -31.38 -61.44
CA TRP A 523 -28.13 -29.97 -61.74
C TRP A 523 -29.15 -29.02 -61.08
N ASP A 524 -30.37 -29.48 -60.79
CA ASP A 524 -31.42 -28.69 -60.15
C ASP A 524 -31.23 -28.64 -58.63
N LYS A 525 -30.40 -27.69 -58.18
CA LYS A 525 -30.06 -27.51 -56.77
C LYS A 525 -31.26 -27.04 -55.94
N CYS A 526 -32.19 -26.29 -56.55
CA CYS A 526 -33.42 -25.83 -55.89
C CYS A 526 -34.34 -27.01 -55.54
N LEU A 527 -34.57 -27.91 -56.50
CA LEU A 527 -35.35 -29.13 -56.27
C LEU A 527 -34.68 -30.03 -55.22
N ARG A 528 -33.36 -30.20 -55.30
CA ARG A 528 -32.61 -30.99 -54.30
C ARG A 528 -32.73 -30.40 -52.89
N LEU A 529 -32.68 -29.07 -52.76
CA LEU A 529 -32.88 -28.38 -51.49
C LEU A 529 -34.29 -28.61 -50.95
N GLN A 530 -35.34 -28.44 -51.78
CA GLN A 530 -36.72 -28.71 -51.37
C GLN A 530 -36.92 -30.15 -50.86
N ILE A 531 -36.36 -31.13 -51.58
CA ILE A 531 -36.41 -32.55 -51.17
C ILE A 531 -35.70 -32.76 -49.83
N ALA A 532 -34.55 -32.13 -49.62
CA ALA A 532 -33.81 -32.22 -48.37
C ALA A 532 -34.63 -31.71 -47.18
N ILE A 533 -35.31 -30.57 -47.35
CA ILE A 533 -36.14 -29.95 -46.31
C ILE A 533 -37.36 -30.82 -45.99
N VAL A 534 -38.05 -31.35 -47.01
CA VAL A 534 -39.15 -32.30 -46.80
C VAL A 534 -38.68 -33.53 -46.02
N ARG A 535 -37.51 -34.07 -46.35
CA ARG A 535 -36.92 -35.22 -45.65
C ARG A 535 -36.64 -34.92 -44.17
N ILE A 536 -36.07 -33.76 -43.84
CA ILE A 536 -35.85 -33.34 -42.45
C ILE A 536 -37.19 -33.30 -41.68
N TYR A 537 -38.21 -32.67 -42.27
CA TYR A 537 -39.49 -32.53 -41.57
C TYR A 537 -40.18 -33.89 -41.35
N LYS A 538 -40.07 -34.81 -42.31
CA LYS A 538 -40.56 -36.18 -42.16
C LYS A 538 -39.79 -36.97 -41.12
N SER A 539 -38.45 -36.91 -41.12
CA SER A 539 -37.61 -37.66 -40.18
C SER A 539 -37.83 -37.21 -38.73
N LEU A 540 -38.17 -35.94 -38.52
CA LEU A 540 -38.54 -35.38 -37.21
C LEU A 540 -40.02 -35.60 -36.83
N GLY A 541 -40.81 -36.31 -37.64
CA GLY A 541 -42.23 -36.56 -37.36
C GLY A 541 -43.12 -35.31 -37.38
N LEU A 542 -42.69 -34.24 -38.06
CA LEU A 542 -43.42 -32.97 -38.09
C LEU A 542 -44.57 -33.02 -39.10
N SER A 543 -45.69 -32.35 -38.77
CA SER A 543 -46.84 -32.30 -39.68
C SER A 543 -46.59 -31.46 -40.94
N LYS A 544 -47.30 -31.78 -42.03
CA LYS A 544 -47.37 -30.96 -43.26
C LYS A 544 -47.72 -29.49 -42.98
N LYS A 545 -48.51 -29.21 -41.94
CA LYS A 545 -48.85 -27.83 -41.52
C LYS A 545 -47.64 -27.02 -41.08
N LYS A 546 -46.62 -27.65 -40.47
CA LYS A 546 -45.37 -26.97 -40.10
C LYS A 546 -44.50 -26.67 -41.33
N LEU A 547 -44.50 -27.56 -42.34
CA LEU A 547 -43.81 -27.36 -43.61
C LEU A 547 -44.29 -26.09 -44.35
N ARG A 548 -45.60 -25.81 -44.29
CA ARG A 548 -46.20 -24.60 -44.91
C ARG A 548 -45.63 -23.28 -44.39
N LYS A 549 -45.09 -23.27 -43.18
CA LYS A 549 -44.56 -22.05 -42.54
C LYS A 549 -43.12 -21.74 -42.96
N ILE A 550 -42.47 -22.61 -43.73
CA ILE A 550 -41.07 -22.44 -44.13
C ILE A 550 -40.89 -21.30 -45.13
N THR A 551 -41.87 -21.08 -46.00
CA THR A 551 -41.75 -20.13 -47.10
C THR A 551 -42.95 -19.21 -47.22
N SER A 552 -42.65 -17.95 -47.50
CA SER A 552 -43.63 -16.92 -47.85
C SER A 552 -44.10 -17.01 -49.31
N ASP A 553 -43.37 -17.72 -50.16
CA ASP A 553 -43.66 -17.88 -51.59
C ASP A 553 -44.67 -19.01 -51.84
N ASP A 554 -45.81 -18.67 -52.45
CA ASP A 554 -46.92 -19.60 -52.67
C ASP A 554 -46.58 -20.73 -53.67
N ASP A 555 -45.74 -20.45 -54.66
CA ASP A 555 -45.32 -21.42 -55.67
C ASP A 555 -44.36 -22.43 -55.05
N VAL A 556 -43.35 -21.93 -54.32
CA VAL A 556 -42.38 -22.78 -53.60
C VAL A 556 -43.10 -23.61 -52.54
N ARG A 557 -44.10 -23.04 -51.85
CA ARG A 557 -44.93 -23.77 -50.89
C ARG A 557 -45.67 -24.93 -51.54
N SER A 558 -46.28 -24.71 -52.70
CA SER A 558 -47.02 -25.73 -53.44
C SER A 558 -46.10 -26.88 -53.89
N GLN A 559 -44.89 -26.55 -54.35
CA GLN A 559 -43.86 -27.54 -54.71
C GLN A 559 -43.42 -28.39 -53.51
N LEU A 560 -43.15 -27.76 -52.35
CA LEU A 560 -42.82 -28.49 -51.11
C LEU A 560 -43.94 -29.47 -50.69
N GLU A 561 -45.21 -29.09 -50.87
CA GLU A 561 -46.35 -29.96 -50.57
C GLU A 561 -46.51 -31.14 -51.52
N GLU A 562 -46.23 -30.93 -52.80
CA GLU A 562 -46.22 -31.99 -53.81
C GLU A 562 -45.11 -33.01 -53.51
N ILE A 563 -43.90 -32.53 -53.22
CA ILE A 563 -42.77 -33.36 -52.80
C ILE A 563 -43.11 -34.13 -51.51
N TRP A 564 -43.74 -33.48 -50.52
CA TRP A 564 -44.19 -34.13 -49.30
C TRP A 564 -45.13 -35.31 -49.55
N SER A 565 -46.01 -35.21 -50.55
CA SER A 565 -47.02 -36.23 -50.86
C SER A 565 -46.45 -37.40 -51.67
N ARG A 566 -45.31 -37.20 -52.34
CA ARG A 566 -44.62 -38.20 -53.16
C ARG A 566 -43.49 -38.94 -52.43
N ALA A 567 -42.77 -38.23 -51.55
CA ALA A 567 -41.84 -38.82 -50.59
C ALA A 567 -42.60 -39.58 -49.51
#